data_AF-A0A2R7YA13-F1
#
_entry.id   AF-A0A2R7YA13-F1
#
_cell.length_a   1.000
_cell.length_b   1.000
_cell.length_c   1.000
_cell.angle_alpha   90.00
_cell.angle_beta   90.00
_cell.angle_gamma   90.00
#
_symmetry.space_group_name_H-M   'P 1'
#
loop_
_entity.id
_entity.type
_entity.pdbx_description
1 polymer ?
#
loop_
_entity_poly.entity_id
_entity_poly.type
_entity_poly.pdbx_seq_one_letter_code
_entity_poly.pdbx_strand_id
1 'polypeptide(L)'
;MQFKTLYKTVFALTIILDSLDYAVTQIGLSRYPAWSEANPYVRLLMHYGLNPHLSSTIVFLTSLAFIFGAYYTLKGYLNSEPYCNSLTKVGKYLWNLSTINAKDLSIFACLALAIVLITQHAQGFISWLRLFMM
;
A
#
# COMPACT_ATOMS: atom_id res chain seq x y z
N MET A 1 10.74 -13.84 -14.13
CA MET A 1 10.69 -13.30 -12.76
C MET A 1 9.99 -14.30 -11.82
N GLN A 2 10.53 -14.53 -10.61
CA GLN A 2 9.88 -15.36 -9.59
C GLN A 2 8.71 -14.61 -8.94
N PHE A 3 7.63 -15.31 -8.60
CA PHE A 3 6.44 -14.71 -7.98
C PHE A 3 6.78 -14.04 -6.64
N LYS A 4 7.53 -14.73 -5.78
CA LYS A 4 8.03 -14.16 -4.51
C LYS A 4 8.83 -12.87 -4.69
N THR A 5 9.55 -12.70 -5.80
CA THR A 5 10.31 -11.47 -6.08
C THR A 5 9.35 -10.34 -6.42
N LEU A 6 8.38 -10.57 -7.31
CA LEU A 6 7.33 -9.59 -7.61
C LEU A 6 6.61 -9.16 -6.33
N TYR A 7 6.17 -10.14 -5.54
CA TYR A 7 5.45 -9.89 -4.29
C TYR A 7 6.24 -8.98 -3.35
N LYS A 8 7.52 -9.28 -3.13
CA LYS A 8 8.42 -8.45 -2.32
C LYS A 8 8.60 -7.05 -2.90
N THR A 9 8.78 -6.93 -4.22
CA THR A 9 8.93 -5.64 -4.90
C THR A 9 7.69 -4.78 -4.74
N VAL A 10 6.49 -5.35 -4.89
CA VAL A 10 5.22 -4.62 -4.71
C VAL A 10 5.10 -4.10 -3.28
N PHE A 11 5.37 -4.94 -2.27
CA PHE A 11 5.35 -4.50 -0.88
C PHE A 11 6.39 -3.42 -0.57
N ALA A 12 7.61 -3.57 -1.08
CA ALA A 12 8.66 -2.56 -0.92
C ALA A 12 8.26 -1.23 -1.58
N LEU A 13 7.69 -1.26 -2.79
CA LEU A 13 7.19 -0.08 -3.48
C LEU A 13 6.07 0.61 -2.71
N THR A 14 5.19 -0.17 -2.08
CA THR A 14 4.11 0.37 -1.24
C THR A 14 4.68 1.18 -0.07
N ILE A 15 5.69 0.65 0.63
CA ILE A 15 6.36 1.34 1.74
C ILE A 15 7.03 2.64 1.27
N ILE A 16 7.74 2.58 0.13
CA ILE A 16 8.44 3.74 -0.42
C ILE A 16 7.43 4.85 -0.76
N LEU A 17 6.34 4.51 -1.44
CA LEU A 17 5.32 5.48 -1.83
C LEU A 17 4.56 6.04 -0.64
N ASP A 18 4.18 5.23 0.33
CA ASP A 18 3.55 5.68 1.58
C ASP A 18 4.47 6.67 2.33
N SER A 19 5.77 6.38 2.40
CA SER A 19 6.76 7.26 3.03
C SER A 19 6.94 8.59 2.27
N LEU A 20 6.99 8.54 0.94
CA LEU A 20 7.11 9.74 0.10
C LEU A 20 5.85 10.61 0.18
N ASP A 21 4.68 10.00 0.07
CA ASP A 21 3.38 10.66 0.21
C ASP A 21 3.26 11.33 1.58
N TYR A 22 3.61 10.62 2.66
CA TYR A 22 3.65 11.17 4.01
C TYR A 22 4.60 12.37 4.14
N ALA A 23 5.85 12.25 3.67
CA ALA A 23 6.83 13.32 3.77
C ALA A 23 6.37 14.59 3.02
N VAL A 24 5.85 14.42 1.81
CA VAL A 24 5.33 15.50 0.97
C VAL A 24 4.06 16.09 1.60
N THR A 25 3.21 15.28 2.20
CA THR A 25 2.03 15.73 2.95
C THR A 25 2.41 16.60 4.15
N GLN A 26 3.41 16.20 4.95
CA GLN A 26 3.87 17.02 6.08
C GLN A 26 4.37 18.39 5.63
N ILE A 27 5.13 18.44 4.54
CA ILE A 27 5.59 19.69 3.93
C ILE A 27 4.39 20.49 3.41
N GLY A 28 3.44 19.82 2.77
CA GLY A 28 2.24 20.42 2.17
C GLY A 28 1.37 21.12 3.20
N LEU A 29 1.06 20.43 4.31
CA LEU A 29 0.28 20.96 5.43
C LEU A 29 0.92 22.16 6.11
N SER A 30 2.25 22.31 6.02
CA SER A 30 2.96 23.49 6.54
C SER A 30 2.85 24.72 5.65
N ARG A 31 2.44 24.56 4.38
CA ARG A 31 2.46 25.61 3.34
C ARG A 31 1.09 25.94 2.77
N TYR A 32 0.17 24.98 2.77
CA TYR A 32 -1.16 25.10 2.17
C TYR A 32 -2.25 24.77 3.20
N PRO A 33 -3.50 25.23 2.97
CA PRO A 33 -4.63 24.85 3.81
C PRO A 33 -4.77 23.34 3.91
N ALA A 34 -5.07 22.84 5.11
CA ALA A 34 -5.22 21.40 5.36
C ALA A 34 -6.30 20.73 4.49
N TRP A 35 -7.30 21.48 4.03
CA TRP A 35 -8.36 21.00 3.14
C TRP A 35 -7.89 20.68 1.72
N SER A 36 -6.66 21.05 1.35
CA SER A 36 -6.02 20.66 0.09
C SER A 36 -5.54 19.21 0.08
N GLU A 37 -5.51 18.54 1.24
CA GLU A 37 -5.17 17.12 1.37
C GLU A 37 -6.16 16.23 0.60
N ALA A 38 -5.66 15.41 -0.32
CA ALA A 38 -6.48 14.53 -1.15
C ALA A 38 -6.86 13.23 -0.45
N ASN A 39 -6.05 12.75 0.51
CA ASN A 39 -6.25 11.49 1.19
C ASN A 39 -7.55 11.52 2.03
N PRO A 40 -8.55 10.67 1.68
CA PRO A 40 -9.85 10.69 2.34
C PRO A 40 -9.77 10.29 3.82
N TYR A 41 -8.80 9.45 4.20
CA TYR A 41 -8.64 9.02 5.59
C TYR A 41 -8.08 10.15 6.47
N VAL A 42 -7.14 10.94 5.94
CA VAL A 42 -6.62 12.13 6.64
C VAL A 42 -7.74 13.15 6.80
N ARG A 43 -8.51 13.41 5.73
CA ARG A 43 -9.67 14.30 5.77
C ARG A 43 -10.74 13.86 6.77
N LEU A 44 -10.99 12.56 6.86
CA LEU A 44 -11.94 12.00 7.84
C LEU A 44 -11.48 12.30 9.27
N LEU A 45 -10.21 12.07 9.60
CA LEU A 45 -9.68 12.36 10.94
C LEU A 45 -9.71 13.86 11.26
N MET A 46 -9.36 14.71 10.30
CA MET A 46 -9.46 16.17 10.44
C MET A 46 -10.91 16.63 10.67
N HIS A 47 -11.87 16.02 9.98
CA HIS A 47 -13.30 16.30 10.18
C HIS A 47 -13.76 15.99 11.61
N TYR A 48 -13.18 14.97 12.24
CA TYR A 48 -13.39 14.67 13.67
C TYR A 48 -12.58 15.55 14.63
N GLY A 49 -11.95 16.62 14.13
CA GLY A 49 -11.25 17.62 14.94
C GLY A 49 -9.79 17.31 15.25
N LEU A 50 -9.21 16.26 14.66
CA LEU A 50 -7.79 15.98 14.85
C LEU A 50 -6.93 16.99 14.08
N ASN A 51 -5.78 17.33 14.66
CA ASN A 51 -4.79 18.17 13.99
C ASN A 51 -4.35 17.54 12.63
N PRO A 52 -4.15 18.32 11.55
CA PRO A 52 -3.78 17.79 10.24
C PRO A 52 -2.48 16.98 10.21
N HIS A 53 -1.43 17.44 10.92
CA HIS A 53 -0.16 16.73 11.01
C HIS A 53 -0.31 15.43 11.78
N LEU A 54 -1.09 15.44 12.87
CA LEU A 54 -1.39 14.23 13.64
C LEU A 54 -2.21 13.23 12.81
N SER A 55 -3.20 13.72 12.06
CA SER A 55 -4.08 12.90 11.22
C SER A 55 -3.29 12.17 10.13
N SER A 56 -2.39 12.87 9.44
CA SER A 56 -1.51 12.28 8.43
C SER A 56 -0.51 11.28 9.04
N THR A 57 0.04 11.56 10.22
CA THR A 57 0.91 10.61 10.95
C THR A 57 0.17 9.34 11.36
N ILE A 58 -1.07 9.44 11.85
CA ILE A 58 -1.87 8.27 12.22
C ILE A 58 -2.14 7.40 10.99
N VAL A 59 -2.53 8.01 9.86
CA VAL A 59 -2.77 7.27 8.60
C VAL A 59 -1.50 6.57 8.13
N PHE A 60 -0.36 7.27 8.10
CA PHE A 60 0.94 6.70 7.74
C PHE A 60 1.33 5.51 8.62
N LEU A 61 1.28 5.66 9.95
CA LEU A 61 1.65 4.58 10.87
C LEU A 61 0.71 3.38 10.76
N THR A 62 -0.59 3.63 10.55
CA THR A 62 -1.57 2.56 10.36
C THR A 62 -1.33 1.82 9.05
N SER A 63 -1.07 2.55 7.95
CA SER A 63 -0.69 1.99 6.66
C SER A 63 0.56 1.13 6.76
N LEU A 64 1.64 1.64 7.37
CA LEU A 64 2.87 0.87 7.60
C LEU A 64 2.62 -0.39 8.42
N ALA A 65 1.92 -0.28 9.55
CA ALA A 65 1.60 -1.42 10.40
C ALA A 65 0.83 -2.50 9.62
N PHE A 66 -0.12 -2.09 8.77
CA PHE A 66 -0.89 -2.98 7.93
C PHE A 66 -0.02 -3.65 6.85
N ILE A 67 0.83 -2.89 6.15
CA ILE A 67 1.73 -3.41 5.11
C ILE A 67 2.70 -4.44 5.72
N PHE A 68 3.33 -4.10 6.85
CA PHE A 68 4.22 -5.04 7.54
C PHE A 68 3.44 -6.25 8.04
N GLY A 69 2.32 -6.07 8.73
CA GLY A 69 1.48 -7.16 9.23
C GLY A 69 1.09 -8.15 8.14
N ALA A 70 0.61 -7.65 7.00
CA ALA A 70 0.23 -8.46 5.85
C ALA A 70 1.45 -9.22 5.27
N TYR A 71 2.59 -8.55 5.09
CA TYR A 71 3.80 -9.19 4.58
C TYR A 71 4.31 -10.29 5.52
N TYR A 72 4.44 -9.99 6.81
CA TYR A 72 5.00 -10.91 7.80
C TYR A 72 4.12 -12.13 8.03
N THR A 73 2.80 -11.98 7.89
CA THR A 73 1.85 -13.11 7.98
C THR A 73 2.01 -14.07 6.81
N LEU A 74 2.27 -13.56 5.61
CA LEU A 74 2.26 -14.36 4.37
C LEU A 74 3.65 -14.73 3.85
N LYS A 75 4.73 -14.14 4.37
CA LYS A 75 6.11 -14.39 3.90
C LYS A 75 6.49 -15.87 3.90
N GLY A 76 5.96 -16.66 4.85
CA GLY A 76 6.21 -18.09 4.95
C GLY A 76 5.67 -18.85 3.74
N TYR A 77 4.48 -18.46 3.26
CA TYR A 77 3.84 -19.09 2.12
C TYR A 77 4.53 -18.78 0.79
N LEU A 78 5.26 -17.65 0.69
CA LEU A 78 6.03 -17.31 -0.51
C LEU A 78 7.20 -18.27 -0.80
N ASN A 79 7.62 -19.06 0.21
CA ASN A 79 8.66 -20.07 0.05
C ASN A 79 8.11 -21.47 -0.22
N SER A 80 6.80 -21.69 -0.06
CA SER A 80 6.15 -22.95 -0.41
C SER A 80 5.72 -22.99 -1.88
N GLU A 81 5.62 -24.20 -2.43
CA GLU A 81 4.93 -24.44 -3.70
C GLU A 81 3.46 -24.02 -3.58
N PRO A 82 2.88 -23.33 -4.58
CA PRO A 82 3.47 -22.95 -5.86
C PRO A 82 4.16 -21.58 -5.87
N TYR A 83 4.10 -20.81 -4.78
CA TYR A 83 4.48 -19.39 -4.73
C TYR A 83 5.99 -19.11 -4.83
N CYS A 84 6.83 -20.11 -4.55
CA CYS A 84 8.27 -20.01 -4.72
C CYS A 84 8.72 -20.04 -6.20
N ASN A 85 7.83 -20.47 -7.10
CA ASN A 85 8.10 -20.66 -8.53
C ASN A 85 7.94 -19.36 -9.35
N SER A 86 8.09 -19.50 -10.68
CA SER A 86 7.90 -18.39 -11.62
C SER A 86 6.44 -17.92 -11.68
N LEU A 87 6.23 -16.65 -12.04
CA LEU A 87 4.90 -16.07 -12.26
C LEU A 87 4.03 -16.91 -13.19
N THR A 88 4.61 -17.42 -14.28
CA THR A 88 3.89 -18.27 -15.24
C THR A 88 3.40 -19.56 -14.61
N LYS A 89 4.19 -20.18 -13.72
CA LYS A 89 3.80 -21.41 -13.01
C LYS A 89 2.70 -21.14 -11.99
N VAL A 90 2.81 -20.05 -11.22
CA VAL A 90 1.75 -19.62 -10.30
C VAL A 90 0.47 -19.29 -11.06
N GLY A 91 0.56 -18.59 -12.19
CA GLY A 91 -0.59 -18.32 -13.06
C GLY A 91 -1.25 -19.58 -13.60
N LYS A 92 -0.47 -20.56 -14.07
CA LYS A 92 -1.00 -21.87 -14.50
C LYS A 92 -1.66 -22.64 -13.35
N TYR A 93 -1.09 -22.58 -12.14
CA TYR A 93 -1.69 -23.16 -10.95
C TYR A 93 -3.08 -22.54 -10.68
N LEU A 94 -3.18 -21.21 -10.67
CA LEU A 94 -4.45 -20.50 -10.47
C LEU A 94 -5.48 -20.80 -11.54
N TRP A 95 -5.03 -20.92 -12.80
CA TRP A 95 -5.91 -21.21 -13.92
C TRP A 95 -6.52 -22.62 -13.85
N ASN A 96 -5.77 -23.58 -13.31
CA ASN A 96 -6.17 -24.98 -13.23
C ASN A 96 -6.76 -25.37 -11.86
N LEU A 97 -6.95 -24.40 -10.95
CA LEU A 97 -7.52 -24.65 -9.63
C LEU A 97 -9.02 -24.89 -9.74
N SER A 98 -9.47 -26.07 -9.32
CA SER A 98 -10.91 -26.38 -9.20
C SER A 98 -11.53 -25.79 -7.92
N THR A 99 -10.74 -25.61 -6.86
CA THR A 99 -11.16 -25.03 -5.58
C THR A 99 -10.06 -24.16 -4.99
N ILE A 100 -10.37 -22.89 -4.71
CA ILE A 100 -9.45 -21.93 -4.10
C ILE A 100 -9.38 -22.16 -2.59
N ASN A 101 -8.19 -22.29 -2.03
CA ASN A 101 -8.01 -22.41 -0.59
C ASN A 101 -7.81 -21.02 0.07
N ALA A 102 -7.94 -20.96 1.40
CA ALA A 102 -7.81 -19.71 2.16
C ALA A 102 -6.42 -19.05 2.04
N LYS A 103 -5.36 -19.83 1.84
CA LYS A 103 -3.99 -19.31 1.66
C LYS A 103 -3.84 -18.59 0.35
N ASP A 104 -4.38 -19.18 -0.73
CA ASP A 104 -4.37 -18.58 -2.06
C ASP A 104 -5.10 -17.25 -2.01
N LEU A 105 -6.31 -17.24 -1.45
CA LEU A 105 -7.11 -16.03 -1.31
C LEU A 105 -6.35 -14.93 -0.55
N SER A 106 -5.70 -15.30 0.56
CA SER A 106 -4.97 -14.34 1.40
C SER A 106 -3.77 -13.72 0.67
N ILE A 107 -3.00 -14.52 -0.08
CA ILE A 107 -1.85 -14.01 -0.86
C ILE A 107 -2.30 -13.01 -1.92
N PHE A 108 -3.34 -13.33 -2.69
CA PHE A 108 -3.79 -12.45 -3.77
C PHE A 108 -4.57 -11.25 -3.25
N ALA A 109 -5.36 -11.40 -2.17
CA ALA A 109 -6.02 -10.27 -1.51
C ALA A 109 -5.00 -9.26 -0.97
N CYS A 110 -3.94 -9.73 -0.31
CA CYS A 110 -2.89 -8.85 0.19
C CYS A 110 -2.09 -8.19 -0.95
N LEU A 111 -1.81 -8.92 -2.03
CA LEU A 111 -1.15 -8.34 -3.20
C LEU A 111 -2.01 -7.26 -3.87
N ALA A 112 -3.31 -7.52 -4.03
CA ALA A 112 -4.26 -6.55 -4.59
C ALA A 112 -4.35 -5.30 -3.72
N LEU A 113 -4.44 -5.48 -2.40
CA LEU A 113 -4.50 -4.38 -1.45
C LEU A 113 -3.22 -3.52 -1.47
N ALA A 114 -2.04 -4.14 -1.60
CA ALA A 114 -0.79 -3.41 -1.79
C ALA A 114 -0.80 -2.55 -3.07
N ILE A 115 -1.34 -3.08 -4.18
CA ILE A 115 -1.49 -2.32 -5.44
C ILE A 115 -2.47 -1.13 -5.28
N VAL A 116 -3.57 -1.33 -4.56
CA VAL A 116 -4.51 -0.25 -4.24
C VAL A 116 -3.83 0.84 -3.41
N LEU A 117 -3.07 0.47 -2.38
CA LEU A 117 -2.31 1.42 -1.55
C LEU A 117 -1.27 2.19 -2.37
N ILE A 118 -0.50 1.51 -3.22
CA ILE A 118 0.43 2.16 -4.18
C ILE A 118 -0.30 3.23 -4.98
N THR A 119 -1.46 2.90 -5.55
CA THR A 119 -2.23 3.81 -6.40
C THR A 119 -2.72 5.02 -5.60
N GLN A 120 -3.22 4.79 -4.39
CA GLN A 120 -3.71 5.85 -3.51
C GLN A 120 -2.58 6.80 -3.09
N HIS A 121 -1.45 6.29 -2.61
CA HIS A 121 -0.32 7.11 -2.17
C HIS A 121 0.37 7.83 -3.34
N ALA A 122 0.44 7.20 -4.52
CA ALA A 122 0.94 7.88 -5.71
C ALA A 122 0.05 9.07 -6.10
N GLN A 123 -1.29 8.92 -6.00
CA GLN A 123 -2.21 10.02 -6.26
C GLN A 123 -2.09 11.15 -5.22
N GLY A 124 -1.98 10.82 -3.93
CA GLY A 124 -1.73 11.79 -2.85
C GLY A 124 -0.45 12.59 -3.12
N PHE A 125 0.65 11.88 -3.37
CA PHE A 125 1.94 12.47 -3.70
C PHE A 125 1.88 13.40 -4.91
N ILE A 126 1.27 12.94 -6.02
CA ILE A 126 1.11 13.76 -7.24
C ILE A 126 0.23 15.00 -6.97
N SER A 127 -0.81 14.87 -6.16
CA SER A 127 -1.70 16.00 -5.83
C SER A 127 -0.94 17.13 -5.12
N TRP A 128 -0.08 16.77 -4.17
CA TRP A 128 0.78 17.73 -3.50
C TRP A 128 1.85 18.33 -4.41
N LEU A 129 2.51 17.51 -5.24
CA LEU A 129 3.49 18.01 -6.21
C LEU A 129 2.88 19.06 -7.15
N ARG A 130 1.63 18.84 -7.61
CA ARG A 130 0.92 19.80 -8.44
C ARG A 130 0.71 21.13 -7.71
N LEU A 131 0.35 21.09 -6.43
CA LEU A 131 0.18 22.30 -5.62
C LEU A 131 1.50 23.06 -5.43
N PHE A 132 2.62 22.35 -5.23
CA PHE A 132 3.94 22.99 -5.08
C PHE A 132 4.49 23.64 -6.36
N MET A 133 4.01 23.19 -7.52
CA MET A 133 4.42 23.72 -8.83
C MET A 133 3.54 24.88 -9.32
N MET A 134 2.44 25.19 -8.62
CA MET A 134 1.58 26.34 -8.86
C MET A 134 2.00 27.51 -7.98
#